data_AF-A0AAW7B2Q3-F1
#
_entry.id   AF-A0AAW7B2Q3-F1
#
_cell.length_a   1.000
_cell.length_b   1.000
_cell.length_c   1.000
_cell.angle_alpha   90.00
_cell.angle_beta   90.00
_cell.angle_gamma   90.00
#
_symmetry.space_group_name_H-M   'P 1'
#
loop_
_entity.id
_entity.type
_entity.pdbx_description
1 polymer ?
#
loop_
_entity_poly.entity_id
_entity_poly.type
_entity_poly.pdbx_seq_one_letter_code
_entity_poly.pdbx_strand_id
1 'polypeptide(L)' 'MPTAPLHDPAVMAALDAISEFVEKTTGTAPTSAELANALTRYFVLNEIKEHIEMLREGE' A
#
# COMPACT_ATOMS: atom_id res chain seq x y z
N MET A 1 23.88 7.26 19.70
CA MET A 1 22.57 7.06 19.06
C MET A 1 22.76 5.98 18.01
N PRO A 2 22.12 4.80 18.08
CA PRO A 2 22.20 3.85 16.99
C PRO A 2 21.34 4.42 15.84
N THR A 3 21.98 4.79 14.74
CA THR A 3 21.30 5.08 13.48
C THR A 3 20.77 3.76 12.96
N ALA A 4 19.46 3.52 13.08
CA ALA A 4 18.81 2.41 12.38
C ALA A 4 19.21 2.46 10.89
N PRO A 5 19.42 1.31 10.22
CA PRO A 5 19.76 1.34 8.82
C PRO A 5 18.64 2.05 8.05
N LEU A 6 19.03 3.11 7.33
CA LEU A 6 18.16 3.83 6.41
C LEU A 6 17.73 2.84 5.31
N HIS A 7 16.49 2.35 5.39
CA HIS A 7 15.75 1.62 4.36
C HIS A 7 16.24 0.19 4.06
N ASP A 8 15.42 -0.79 4.43
CA ASP A 8 15.57 -2.19 4.01
C ASP A 8 15.46 -2.29 2.47
N PRO A 9 16.46 -2.84 1.77
CA PRO A 9 16.46 -2.95 0.31
C PRO A 9 15.25 -3.70 -0.25
N ALA A 10 14.74 -4.70 0.46
CA ALA A 10 13.57 -5.46 0.03
C ALA A 10 12.30 -4.59 0.09
N VAL A 11 12.19 -3.73 1.11
CA VAL A 11 11.08 -2.78 1.24
C VAL A 11 11.14 -1.74 0.12
N MET A 12 12.32 -1.23 -0.22
CA MET A 12 12.46 -0.27 -1.32
C MET A 12 12.07 -0.88 -2.67
N ALA A 13 12.53 -2.10 -2.96
CA ALA A 13 12.15 -2.80 -4.19
C ALA A 13 10.63 -3.03 -4.30
N ALA A 14 9.96 -3.30 -3.17
CA ALA A 14 8.51 -3.43 -3.15
C ALA A 14 7.80 -2.10 -3.44
N LEU A 15 8.28 -0.99 -2.88
CA LEU A 15 7.73 0.34 -3.16
C LEU A 15 7.89 0.72 -4.63
N ASP A 16 9.05 0.42 -5.23
CA ASP A 16 9.30 0.66 -6.65
C ASP A 16 8.34 -0.14 -7.53
N ALA A 17 8.16 -1.44 -7.24
CA ALA A 17 7.23 -2.29 -7.98
C ALA A 17 5.78 -1.80 -7.90
N ILE A 18 5.34 -1.27 -6.75
CA ILE A 18 4.02 -0.68 -6.60
C ILE A 18 3.90 0.61 -7.42
N SER A 19 4.93 1.46 -7.39
CA SER A 19 4.96 2.69 -8.18
C SER A 19 4.85 2.41 -9.68
N GLU A 20 5.65 1.47 -10.19
CA GLU A 20 5.60 1.01 -11.59
C GLU A 20 4.22 0.45 -11.97
N PHE A 21 3.61 -0.33 -11.07
CA PHE A 21 2.27 -0.87 -11.31
C PHE A 21 1.22 0.23 -11.43
N VAL A 22 1.26 1.23 -10.54
CA VAL A 22 0.33 2.37 -10.57
C VAL A 22 0.51 3.18 -11.84
N GLU A 23 1.75 3.48 -12.23
CA GLU A 23 2.04 4.19 -13.49
C GLU A 23 1.53 3.41 -14.70
N LYS A 24 1.82 2.10 -14.77
CA LYS A 24 1.38 1.26 -15.88
C LYS A 24 -0.14 1.18 -16.00
N THR A 25 -0.85 1.19 -14.87
CA THR A 25 -2.31 1.01 -14.83
C THR A 25 -3.07 2.31 -15.03
N THR A 26 -2.54 3.43 -14.51
CA THR A 26 -3.21 4.73 -14.53
C THR A 26 -2.64 5.71 -15.55
N GLY A 27 -1.47 5.41 -16.13
CA GLY A 27 -0.70 6.30 -16.99
C GLY A 27 0.05 7.40 -16.24
N THR A 28 -0.01 7.44 -14.90
CA THR A 28 0.63 8.46 -14.07
C THR A 28 1.36 7.82 -12.88
N ALA A 29 2.64 8.13 -12.70
CA ALA A 29 3.38 7.69 -11.54
C ALA A 29 2.86 8.36 -10.25
N PRO A 30 2.67 7.62 -9.15
CA PRO A 30 2.24 8.20 -7.89
C PRO A 30 3.38 9.01 -7.27
N THR A 31 3.03 10.07 -6.54
CA THR A 31 4.00 10.74 -5.66
C THR A 31 4.29 9.89 -4.42
N SER A 32 5.45 10.08 -3.79
CA SER A 32 5.78 9.39 -2.54
C SER A 32 4.76 9.64 -1.42
N ALA A 33 4.15 10.83 -1.39
CA ALA A 33 3.11 11.18 -0.42
C ALA A 33 1.81 10.40 -0.66
N GLU A 34 1.38 10.27 -1.91
CA GLU A 34 0.21 9.47 -2.29
C GLU A 34 0.44 7.99 -2.00
N LEU A 35 1.62 7.47 -2.34
CA LEU A 35 1.99 6.08 -2.06
C LEU A 35 1.99 5.80 -0.55
N ALA A 36 2.61 6.65 0.27
CA ALA A 36 2.60 6.51 1.72
C ALA A 36 1.19 6.57 2.31
N ASN A 37 0.35 7.50 1.82
CA ASN A 37 -1.03 7.64 2.27
C ASN A 37 -1.86 6.40 1.90
N ALA A 38 -1.70 5.87 0.70
CA ALA A 38 -2.38 4.65 0.23
C ALA A 38 -1.97 3.42 1.04
N LEU A 39 -0.67 3.21 1.27
CA LEU A 39 -0.15 2.10 2.07
C LEU A 39 -0.65 2.15 3.52
N THR A 40 -0.79 3.35 4.09
CA THR A 40 -1.35 3.52 5.43
C THR A 40 -2.86 3.24 5.48
N ARG A 41 -3.57 3.50 4.37
CA ARG A 41 -5.03 3.31 4.29
C ARG A 41 -5.46 1.92 3.84
N TYR A 42 -4.58 1.14 3.21
CA TYR A 42 -4.93 -0.19 2.68
C TYR A 42 -5.49 -1.12 3.76
N PHE A 43 -4.94 -1.04 4.97
CA PHE A 43 -5.47 -1.75 6.14
C PHE A 43 -6.96 -1.43 6.36
N VAL A 44 -7.34 -0.15 6.34
CA VAL A 44 -8.72 0.29 6.55
C VAL A 44 -9.66 -0.21 5.45
N LEU A 45 -9.21 -0.20 4.19
CA LEU A 45 -10.04 -0.66 3.06
C LEU A 45 -10.22 -2.18 3.05
N ASN A 46 -9.20 -2.93 3.46
CA ASN A 46 -9.28 -4.38 3.57
C ASN A 46 -10.24 -4.80 4.70
N GLU A 47 -10.16 -4.14 5.86
CA GLU A 47 -11.08 -4.36 6.98
C GLU A 47 -12.55 -4.05 6.61
N ILE A 48 -12.80 -2.96 5.87
CA ILE A 48 -14.15 -2.63 5.37
C ILE A 48 -14.65 -3.72 4.41
N LYS A 49 -13.80 -4.20 3.51
CA LYS A 49 -14.16 -5.27 2.56
C LYS A 49 -14.50 -6.56 3.32
N GLU A 50 -13.64 -6.98 4.25
CA GLU A 50 -13.85 -8.19 5.07
C GLU A 50 -15.14 -8.09 5.87
N HIS A 51 -15.46 -6.92 6.43
CA HIS A 51 -16.72 -6.69 7.11
C HIS A 51 -17.94 -6.81 6.20
N ILE A 52 -17.87 -6.29 4.97
CA ILE A 52 -18.94 -6.44 3.97
C ILE A 52 -19.11 -7.92 3.58
N GLU A 53 -18.02 -8.68 3.42
CA GLU A 53 -18.07 -10.10 3.10
C GLU A 53 -18.72 -10.91 4.23
N MET A 54 -18.34 -10.68 5.49
CA MET A 54 -18.99 -11.30 6.66
C MET A 54 -20.51 -11.05 6.69
N LEU A 55 -20.94 -9.79 6.50
CA LEU A 55 -22.37 -9.44 6.48
C LEU A 55 -23.14 -10.09 5.32
N ARG A 56 -22.48 -10.39 4.20
CA ARG A 56 -23.09 -11.04 3.02
C ARG A 56 -23.19 -12.55 3.18
N GLU A 57 -22.28 -13.14 3.93
CA GLU A 57 -22.25 -14.58 4.21
C GLU A 57 -23.23 -15.00 5.33
N GLY A 58 -23.85 -14.04 6.01
CA GLY A 58 -25.03 -14.26 6.84
C GLY A 58 -24.73 -14.78 8.24
N GLU A 59 -23.81 -14.11 8.94
CA GLU A 59 -23.86 -14.00 10.41
C GLU A 59 -24.65 -12.76 10.84
#